data_AF-A0A9E3XT81-F1
#
_entry.id   AF-A0A9E3XT81-F1
#
_cell.length_a   1.000
_cell.length_b   1.000
_cell.length_c   1.000
_cell.angle_alpha   90.00
_cell.angle_beta   90.00
_cell.angle_gamma   90.00
#
_symmetry.space_group_name_H-M   'P 1'
#
loop_
_entity.id
_entity.type
_entity.pdbx_description
1 polymer ?
#
loop_
_entity_poly.entity_id
_entity_poly.type
_entity_poly.pdbx_seq_one_letter_code
_entity_poly.pdbx_strand_id
1 'polypeptide(L)'
;MGRGIACRRALHAASYEEISMALEDHVRISRRGELTVPKPIRAAYADAFGEELTEAAVTLREDGVIELRPQLRIDPAQAFFWTTAWQRAEAAAQSDIDEGRVTRHESGADLLASLDDQ
;
A
#
# COMPACT_ATOMS: atom_id res chain seq x y z
N MET A 1 19.32 17.88 16.35
CA MET A 1 18.04 18.60 16.13
C MET A 1 17.15 17.72 15.26
N GLY A 2 16.41 16.79 15.89
CA GLY A 2 15.51 15.88 15.19
C GLY A 2 14.13 16.52 15.06
N ARG A 3 13.67 16.75 13.83
CA ARG A 3 12.27 17.13 13.58
C ARG A 3 11.45 15.86 13.72
N GLY A 4 10.68 15.79 14.80
CA GLY A 4 9.72 14.73 15.06
C GLY A 4 8.76 14.59 13.89
N ILE A 5 8.40 13.35 13.59
CA ILE A 5 7.39 12.93 12.63
C ILE A 5 6.04 13.43 13.16
N ALA A 6 5.77 14.72 12.92
CA ALA A 6 4.47 15.31 13.15
C ALA A 6 3.52 14.78 12.07
N CYS A 7 2.74 13.77 12.46
CA CYS A 7 1.37 13.52 12.02
C CYS A 7 1.09 13.77 10.52
N ARG A 8 1.49 12.81 9.68
CA ARG A 8 1.07 12.71 8.27
C ARG A 8 -0.42 12.34 8.09
N ARG A 9 -1.20 12.26 9.18
CA ARG A 9 -2.60 11.78 9.19
C ARG A 9 -3.63 12.90 8.98
N ALA A 10 -3.30 14.15 9.31
CA ALA A 10 -4.21 15.28 9.19
C ALA A 10 -4.18 15.96 7.80
N LEU A 11 -3.03 15.94 7.10
CA LEU A 11 -2.89 16.54 5.76
C LEU A 11 -3.56 15.72 4.65
N HIS A 12 -3.85 14.42 4.89
CA HIS A 12 -4.55 13.57 3.92
C HIS A 12 -6.06 13.74 3.94
N ALA A 13 -6.66 14.07 5.10
CA ALA A 13 -8.11 14.04 5.27
C ALA A 13 -8.82 15.15 4.48
N ALA A 14 -8.32 16.40 4.54
CA ALA A 14 -8.89 17.52 3.80
C ALA A 14 -8.77 17.32 2.28
N SER A 15 -7.63 16.81 1.80
CA SER A 15 -7.49 16.44 0.38
C SER A 15 -8.40 15.28 -0.02
N TYR A 16 -8.66 14.32 0.88
CA TYR A 16 -9.54 13.18 0.61
C TYR A 16 -11.01 13.59 0.59
N GLU A 17 -11.42 14.52 1.44
CA GLU A 17 -12.78 15.04 1.53
C GLU A 17 -13.11 15.91 0.30
N GLU A 18 -12.16 16.76 -0.14
CA GLU A 18 -12.28 17.52 -1.39
C GLU A 18 -12.27 16.61 -2.63
N ILE A 19 -11.42 15.58 -2.68
CA ILE A 19 -11.42 14.57 -3.75
C ILE A 19 -12.72 13.75 -3.72
N SER A 20 -13.22 13.37 -2.54
CA SER A 20 -14.46 12.60 -2.35
C SER A 20 -15.68 13.38 -2.81
N MET A 21 -15.77 14.67 -2.45
CA MET A 21 -16.87 15.55 -2.87
C MET A 21 -16.83 15.86 -4.38
N ALA A 22 -15.64 15.97 -4.97
CA ALA A 22 -15.49 16.20 -6.42
C ALA A 22 -15.79 14.97 -7.28
N LEU A 23 -15.85 13.78 -6.68
CA LEU A 23 -16.09 12.49 -7.35
C LEU A 23 -17.43 11.87 -6.96
N GLU A 24 -18.32 12.63 -6.31
CA GLU A 24 -19.64 12.15 -5.94
C GLU A 24 -20.52 12.08 -7.19
N ASP A 25 -20.80 10.84 -7.63
CA ASP A 25 -21.56 10.56 -8.84
C ASP A 25 -22.66 9.54 -8.52
N HIS A 26 -23.86 9.76 -9.05
CA HIS A 26 -24.98 8.84 -8.81
C HIS A 26 -24.96 7.71 -9.83
N VAL A 27 -24.72 6.49 -9.35
CA VAL A 27 -24.75 5.28 -10.18
C VAL A 27 -26.06 4.52 -10.01
N ARG A 28 -26.57 3.95 -11.10
CA ARG A 28 -27.64 2.95 -11.02
C ARG A 28 -27.05 1.61 -10.64
N ILE A 29 -27.69 0.94 -9.69
CA ILE A 29 -27.39 -0.44 -9.33
C ILE A 29 -28.37 -1.35 -10.07
N SER A 30 -27.86 -2.39 -10.72
CA SER A 30 -28.68 -3.37 -11.42
C SER A 30 -29.47 -4.22 -10.42
N ARG A 31 -30.49 -4.95 -10.90
CA ARG A 31 -31.25 -5.89 -10.07
C ARG A 31 -30.36 -6.96 -9.41
N ARG A 32 -29.20 -7.25 -9.99
CA ARG A 32 -28.22 -8.23 -9.49
C ARG A 32 -27.16 -7.61 -8.58
N GLY A 33 -27.23 -6.31 -8.30
CA GLY A 33 -26.25 -5.60 -7.48
C GLY A 33 -25.01 -5.11 -8.23
N GLU A 34 -25.01 -5.18 -9.56
CA GLU A 34 -23.90 -4.68 -10.37
C GLU A 34 -23.97 -3.16 -10.48
N LEU A 35 -22.82 -2.49 -10.37
CA LEU A 35 -22.67 -1.07 -10.63
C LEU A 35 -21.39 -0.82 -11.42
N THR A 36 -21.37 0.26 -12.17
CA THR A 36 -20.16 0.72 -12.85
C THR A 36 -19.54 1.84 -12.04
N VAL A 37 -18.34 1.61 -11.51
CA VAL A 37 -17.56 2.67 -10.86
C VAL A 37 -17.25 3.76 -11.91
N PRO A 38 -17.60 5.03 -11.70
CA PRO A 38 -17.37 6.11 -12.67
C PRO A 38 -15.93 6.20 -13.18
N LYS A 39 -15.76 6.60 -14.46
CA LYS A 39 -14.44 6.70 -15.10
C LYS A 39 -13.45 7.58 -14.33
N PRO A 40 -13.83 8.77 -13.79
CA PRO A 40 -12.91 9.61 -13.02
C PRO A 40 -12.32 8.90 -11.80
N ILE A 41 -13.13 8.13 -11.07
CA ILE A 41 -12.68 7.34 -9.91
C ILE A 41 -11.69 6.25 -10.33
N ARG A 42 -12.01 5.51 -11.41
CA ARG A 42 -11.10 4.47 -11.92
C ARG A 42 -9.77 5.03 -12.41
N ALA A 43 -9.78 6.20 -13.07
CA ALA A 43 -8.57 6.86 -13.55
C ALA A 43 -7.69 7.34 -12.39
N ALA A 44 -8.29 8.02 -11.39
CA ALA A 44 -7.57 8.46 -10.20
C ALA A 44 -6.93 7.28 -9.44
N TYR A 45 -7.62 6.13 -9.38
CA TYR A 45 -7.06 4.91 -8.82
C TYR A 45 -5.86 4.40 -9.63
N ALA A 46 -6.01 4.27 -10.96
CA ALA A 46 -4.92 3.80 -11.82
C ALA A 46 -3.69 4.71 -11.77
N ASP A 47 -3.87 6.02 -11.71
CA ASP A 47 -2.78 6.98 -11.58
C ASP A 47 -2.06 6.86 -10.23
N ALA A 48 -2.79 6.55 -9.14
CA ALA A 48 -2.22 6.43 -7.80
C ALA A 48 -1.49 5.10 -7.56
N PHE A 49 -2.00 3.99 -8.11
CA PHE A 49 -1.51 2.64 -7.81
C PHE A 49 -0.79 1.98 -9.01
N GLY A 50 -0.84 2.58 -10.20
CA GLY A 50 -0.21 2.03 -11.41
C GLY A 50 -0.93 0.79 -11.98
N GLU A 51 -2.14 0.48 -11.52
CA GLU A 51 -2.91 -0.69 -11.91
C GLU A 51 -4.41 -0.41 -12.01
N GLU A 52 -5.11 -1.19 -12.84
CA GLU A 52 -6.55 -1.04 -13.01
C GLU A 52 -7.33 -1.58 -11.80
N LEU A 53 -8.37 -0.86 -11.38
CA LEU A 53 -9.31 -1.33 -10.36
C LEU A 53 -10.11 -2.52 -10.89
N THR A 54 -9.70 -3.74 -10.51
CA THR A 54 -10.35 -4.99 -10.95
C THR A 54 -11.19 -5.64 -9.86
N GLU A 55 -10.82 -5.48 -8.59
CA GLU A 55 -11.49 -6.09 -7.45
C GLU A 55 -11.63 -5.14 -6.28
N ALA A 56 -12.74 -5.28 -5.55
CA ALA A 56 -12.95 -4.61 -4.28
C ALA A 56 -13.68 -5.54 -3.30
N ALA A 57 -13.27 -5.48 -2.04
CA ALA A 57 -14.05 -6.03 -0.94
C ALA A 57 -15.25 -5.11 -0.68
N VAL A 58 -16.43 -5.69 -0.45
CA VAL A 58 -17.66 -4.96 -0.15
C VAL A 58 -18.03 -5.19 1.31
N THR A 59 -18.25 -4.12 2.07
CA THR A 59 -18.71 -4.21 3.47
C THR A 59 -19.84 -3.24 3.75
N LEU A 60 -20.90 -3.72 4.43
CA LEU A 60 -21.92 -2.86 5.02
C LEU A 60 -21.45 -2.42 6.40
N ARG A 61 -21.30 -1.11 6.59
CA ARG A 61 -20.92 -0.50 7.86
C ARG A 61 -22.15 -0.32 8.75
N GLU A 62 -21.92 -0.14 10.05
CA GLU A 62 -22.99 0.07 11.05
C GLU A 62 -23.79 1.36 10.80
N ASP A 63 -23.17 2.36 10.18
CA ASP A 63 -23.79 3.63 9.78
C ASP A 63 -24.62 3.52 8.48
N GLY A 64 -24.74 2.32 7.91
CA GLY A 64 -25.51 2.06 6.69
C GLY A 64 -24.75 2.35 5.40
N VAL A 65 -23.48 2.75 5.47
CA VAL A 65 -22.64 2.98 4.29
C VAL A 65 -22.19 1.64 3.68
N ILE A 66 -22.39 1.48 2.38
CA ILE A 66 -21.78 0.39 1.60
C ILE A 66 -20.39 0.86 1.19
N GLU A 67 -19.36 0.26 1.78
CA GLU A 67 -17.96 0.59 1.51
C GLU A 67 -17.36 -0.41 0.50
N LEU A 68 -16.71 0.12 -0.54
CA LEU A 68 -15.93 -0.63 -1.52
C LEU A 68 -14.45 -0.36 -1.29
N ARG A 69 -13.68 -1.40 -0.92
CA ARG A 69 -12.24 -1.31 -0.71
C ARG A 69 -11.48 -2.07 -1.79
N PRO A 70 -10.77 -1.39 -2.71
CA PRO A 70 -9.95 -2.06 -3.73
C PRO A 70 -9.05 -3.15 -3.15
N GLN A 71 -8.89 -4.26 -3.88
CA GLN A 71 -7.99 -5.35 -3.53
C GLN A 71 -6.91 -5.49 -4.59
N LEU A 72 -5.65 -5.44 -4.16
CA LEU A 72 -4.52 -5.65 -5.05
C LEU A 72 -4.27 -7.14 -5.20
N ARG A 73 -4.15 -7.60 -6.46
CA ARG A 73 -3.79 -8.98 -6.74
C ARG A 73 -2.28 -9.11 -6.70
N ILE A 74 -1.78 -9.83 -5.70
CA ILE A 74 -0.36 -10.18 -5.60
C ILE A 74 -0.19 -11.58 -6.20
N ASP A 75 0.87 -11.78 -6.99
CA ASP A 75 1.24 -13.12 -7.46
C ASP A 75 1.44 -14.05 -6.25
N PRO A 76 0.78 -15.23 -6.19
CA PRO A 76 0.94 -16.18 -5.10
C PRO A 76 2.41 -16.54 -4.81
N ALA A 77 3.28 -16.57 -5.83
CA ALA A 77 4.71 -16.83 -5.67
C ALA A 77 5.44 -15.72 -4.89
N GLN A 78 4.86 -14.52 -4.82
CA GLN A 78 5.39 -13.35 -4.10
C GLN A 78 4.62 -13.06 -2.80
N ALA A 79 3.61 -13.85 -2.45
CA ALA A 79 2.79 -13.62 -1.27
C ALA A 79 3.61 -13.67 0.04
N PHE A 80 4.70 -14.44 0.09
CA PHE A 80 5.56 -14.56 1.27
C PHE A 80 6.14 -13.21 1.70
N PHE A 81 6.45 -12.32 0.74
CA PHE A 81 7.01 -10.99 0.99
C PHE A 81 6.07 -10.13 1.84
N TRP A 82 4.75 -10.34 1.71
CA TRP A 82 3.72 -9.56 2.39
C TRP A 82 3.30 -10.14 3.75
N THR A 83 3.95 -11.22 4.20
CA THR A 83 3.69 -11.76 5.53
C THR A 83 4.15 -10.80 6.62
N THR A 84 3.43 -10.73 7.74
CA THR A 84 3.81 -9.87 8.87
C THR A 84 5.21 -10.17 9.39
N ALA A 85 5.63 -11.44 9.37
CA ALA A 85 6.97 -11.84 9.76
C ALA A 85 8.03 -11.23 8.84
N TRP A 86 7.83 -11.34 7.51
CA TRP A 86 8.75 -10.77 6.53
C TRP A 86 8.81 -9.24 6.63
N GLN A 87 7.66 -8.57 6.70
CA GLN A 87 7.62 -7.10 6.82
C GLN A 87 8.30 -6.58 8.09
N ARG A 88 8.25 -7.34 9.20
CA ARG A 88 9.00 -6.99 10.42
C ARG A 88 10.50 -7.18 10.25
N ALA A 89 10.92 -8.26 9.60
CA ALA A 89 12.33 -8.51 9.30
C ALA A 89 12.90 -7.45 8.36
N GLU A 90 12.13 -7.06 7.33
CA GLU A 90 12.48 -5.99 6.40
C GLU A 90 12.66 -4.65 7.12
N ALA A 91 11.72 -4.29 8.01
CA ALA A 91 11.83 -3.07 8.79
C ALA A 91 13.04 -3.08 9.73
N ALA A 92 13.38 -4.23 10.32
CA ALA A 92 14.56 -4.37 11.16
C ALA A 92 15.85 -4.22 10.34
N ALA A 93 15.93 -4.87 9.18
CA ALA A 93 17.06 -4.75 8.26
C ALA A 93 17.26 -3.30 7.78
N GLN A 94 16.18 -2.59 7.46
CA GLN A 94 16.25 -1.17 7.11
C GLN A 94 16.77 -0.33 8.28
N SER A 95 16.35 -0.61 9.52
CA SER A 95 16.90 0.06 10.71
C SER A 95 18.40 -0.19 10.86
N ASP A 96 18.86 -1.43 10.63
CA ASP A 96 20.29 -1.75 10.67
C ASP A 96 21.08 -0.97 9.60
N ILE A 97 20.55 -0.83 8.39
CA ILE A 97 21.14 -0.02 7.32
C ILE A 97 21.22 1.45 7.72
N ASP A 98 20.10 2.03 8.18
CA ASP A 98 20.00 3.45 8.54
C ASP A 98 20.93 3.82 9.71
N GLU A 99 21.09 2.89 10.66
CA GLU A 99 21.96 3.05 11.83
C GLU A 99 23.41 2.63 11.56
N GLY A 100 23.73 2.24 10.32
CA GLY A 100 25.07 1.86 9.91
C GLY A 100 25.57 0.55 10.53
N ARG A 101 24.68 -0.30 11.05
CA ARG A 101 24.97 -1.66 11.54
C ARG A 101 25.12 -2.65 10.38
N VAL A 102 25.90 -2.26 9.37
CA VAL A 102 26.16 -3.04 8.18
C VAL A 102 27.65 -3.05 7.88
N THR A 103 28.13 -4.17 7.35
CA THR A 103 29.51 -4.30 6.85
C THR A 103 29.49 -4.12 5.33
N ARG A 104 30.38 -3.28 4.81
CA ARG A 104 30.58 -3.10 3.37
C ARG A 104 31.81 -3.88 2.93
N HIS A 105 31.67 -4.62 1.83
CA HIS A 105 32.77 -5.32 1.16
C HIS A 105 33.01 -4.66 -0.20
N GLU A 106 34.27 -4.59 -0.62
CA GLU A 106 34.65 -3.94 -1.89
C GLU A 106 34.33 -4.83 -3.11
N SER A 107 34.18 -6.14 -2.90
CA SER A 107 33.77 -7.08 -3.93
C SER A 107 32.93 -8.24 -3.38
N GLY A 108 32.25 -8.96 -4.26
CA GLY A 108 31.54 -10.18 -3.89
C GLY A 108 32.48 -11.30 -3.42
N ALA A 109 33.72 -11.33 -3.89
CA ALA A 109 34.73 -12.28 -3.41
C ALA A 109 35.11 -11.99 -1.95
N ASP A 110 35.28 -10.71 -1.59
CA ASP A 110 35.57 -10.29 -0.21
C ASP A 110 34.40 -10.58 0.74
N LEU A 111 33.16 -10.46 0.24
CA LEU A 111 31.97 -10.87 1.00
C LEU A 111 31.99 -12.37 1.30
N LEU A 112 32.16 -13.20 0.26
CA LEU A 112 32.16 -14.66 0.43
C LEU A 112 33.26 -15.14 1.37
N ALA A 113 34.47 -14.59 1.24
CA ALA A 113 35.58 -14.91 2.13
C ALA A 113 35.24 -14.61 3.61
N SER A 114 34.51 -13.52 3.89
CA SER A 114 34.13 -13.18 5.26
C SER A 114 33.10 -14.12 5.90
N LEU A 115 32.35 -14.89 5.10
CA LEU A 115 31.34 -15.84 5.57
C LEU A 115 31.96 -17.20 5.94
N ASP A 116 33.03 -17.59 5.24
CA ASP A 116 33.77 -18.82 5.51
C ASP A 116 34.56 -18.75 6.85
N ASP A 117 34.81 -17.53 7.35
CA ASP A 117 35.52 -17.24 8.60
C ASP A 117 34.60 -17.07 9.84
N GLN A 118 33.27 -17.27 9.70
CA GLN A 118 32.27 -17.11 10.78
C GLN A 118 32.02 -18.37 11.61
#